data_AF-A0A6P4Z4D7-F1
#
_entry.id   AF-A0A6P4Z4D7-F1
#
_cell.length_a   1.000
_cell.length_b   1.000
_cell.length_c   1.000
_cell.angle_alpha   90.00
_cell.angle_beta   90.00
_cell.angle_gamma   90.00
#
_symmetry.space_group_name_H-M   'P 1'
#
loop_
_entity.id
_entity.type
_entity.pdbx_description
1 polymer ?
#
loop_
_entity_poly.entity_id
_entity_poly.type
_entity_poly.pdbx_seq_one_letter_code
_entity_poly.pdbx_strand_id
1 'polypeptide(L)'
;MREFEATGKTVIPGNLLHKLQAVLRSYSVTEADTFQAMRTCWKENQYLLCPHTAVAAFYHMAQESTSSSLRVCVATAAAAKFPEAVEKAGLLPQPTPELQALDSMPTRYQDMKQGQDSGHAQDQNTNSALQVDIEHL
;
A
#
# COMPACT_ATOMS: atom_id res chain seq x y z
N MET A 1 10.08 25.30 4.67
CA MET A 1 9.55 24.60 5.86
C MET A 1 8.90 25.55 6.86
N ARG A 2 9.61 26.52 7.45
CA ARG A 2 9.03 27.46 8.44
C ARG A 2 7.69 28.12 8.03
N GLU A 3 7.59 28.61 6.79
CA GLU A 3 6.33 29.21 6.30
C GLU A 3 5.17 28.20 6.24
N PHE A 4 5.44 26.99 5.76
CA PHE A 4 4.45 25.92 5.70
C PHE A 4 4.02 25.47 7.10
N GLU A 5 4.97 25.32 8.04
CA GLU A 5 4.67 24.99 9.44
C GLU A 5 3.78 26.04 10.10
N ALA A 6 3.99 27.33 9.80
CA ALA A 6 3.21 28.41 10.37
C ALA A 6 1.84 28.63 9.69
N THR A 7 1.72 28.33 8.39
CA THR A 7 0.56 28.76 7.59
C THR A 7 -0.20 27.63 6.89
N GLY A 8 0.33 26.40 6.90
CA GLY A 8 -0.19 25.26 6.16
C GLY A 8 0.03 25.34 4.64
N LYS A 9 0.74 26.35 4.14
CA LYS A 9 1.02 26.54 2.70
C LYS A 9 2.39 27.15 2.46
N THR A 10 2.90 26.96 1.26
CA THR A 10 4.10 27.63 0.76
C THR A 10 4.06 27.63 -0.75
N VAL A 11 4.74 28.61 -1.38
CA VAL A 11 4.83 28.70 -2.84
C VAL A 11 6.22 28.25 -3.27
N ILE A 12 6.27 27.30 -4.19
CA ILE A 12 7.54 26.86 -4.79
C ILE A 12 8.04 27.99 -5.72
N PRO A 13 9.28 28.49 -5.55
CA PRO A 13 9.84 29.51 -6.45
C PRO A 13 9.81 29.07 -7.91
N GLY A 14 9.50 29.98 -8.83
CA GLY A 14 9.25 29.65 -10.24
C GLY A 14 10.40 28.93 -10.94
N ASN A 15 11.64 29.30 -10.65
CA ASN A 15 12.83 28.62 -11.19
C ASN A 15 12.95 27.17 -10.70
N LEU A 16 12.55 26.88 -9.45
CA LEU A 16 12.56 25.53 -8.89
C LEU A 16 11.38 24.72 -9.42
N LEU A 17 10.19 25.33 -9.50
CA LEU A 17 9.02 24.70 -10.09
C LEU A 17 9.30 24.26 -11.53
N HIS A 18 9.94 25.12 -12.34
CA HIS A 18 10.33 24.80 -13.71
C HIS A 18 11.28 23.59 -13.78
N LYS A 19 12.27 23.50 -12.89
CA LYS A 19 13.18 22.34 -12.80
C LYS A 19 12.43 21.06 -12.42
N LEU A 20 11.50 21.12 -11.45
CA LEU A 20 10.68 19.98 -11.07
C LEU A 20 9.80 19.52 -12.23
N GLN A 21 9.16 20.46 -12.93
CA GLN A 21 8.33 20.17 -14.10
C GLN A 21 9.14 19.71 -15.33
N ALA A 22 10.46 19.79 -15.33
CA ALA A 22 11.27 19.18 -16.37
C ALA A 22 11.39 17.65 -16.20
N VAL A 23 11.29 17.14 -14.97
CA VAL A 23 11.61 15.73 -14.62
C VAL A 23 10.47 14.98 -13.93
N LEU A 24 9.47 15.69 -13.39
CA LEU A 24 8.32 15.12 -12.70
C LEU A 24 7.02 15.52 -13.39
N ARG A 25 6.07 14.59 -13.34
CA ARG A 25 4.66 14.80 -13.66
C ARG A 25 3.84 14.25 -12.51
N SER A 26 2.70 14.87 -12.25
CA SER A 26 1.72 14.40 -11.28
C SER A 26 0.41 14.13 -11.99
N TYR A 27 -0.31 13.11 -11.54
CA TYR A 27 -1.64 12.77 -12.02
C TYR A 27 -2.50 12.38 -10.83
N SER A 28 -3.78 12.74 -10.87
CA SER A 28 -4.76 12.39 -9.85
C SER A 28 -5.79 11.45 -10.45
N VAL A 29 -6.14 10.41 -9.70
CA VAL A 29 -7.06 9.36 -10.14
C VAL A 29 -8.21 9.30 -9.14
N THR A 30 -9.44 9.18 -9.64
CA THR A 30 -10.60 9.03 -8.77
C THR A 30 -10.72 7.60 -8.25
N GLU A 31 -11.55 7.39 -7.23
CA GLU A 31 -11.85 6.04 -6.75
C GLU A 31 -12.51 5.18 -7.85
N ALA A 32 -13.44 5.76 -8.62
CA ALA A 32 -14.11 5.06 -9.72
C ALA A 32 -13.12 4.61 -10.81
N ASP A 33 -12.18 5.49 -11.19
CA ASP A 33 -11.10 5.19 -12.13
C ASP A 33 -10.16 4.12 -11.60
N THR A 34 -9.87 4.16 -10.30
CA THR A 34 -9.05 3.14 -9.62
C THR A 34 -9.70 1.76 -9.75
N PHE A 35 -11.00 1.64 -9.46
CA PHE A 35 -11.72 0.38 -9.63
C PHE A 35 -11.85 -0.06 -11.09
N GLN A 36 -11.98 0.90 -12.02
CA GLN A 36 -11.94 0.59 -13.45
C GLN A 36 -10.60 -0.05 -13.84
N ALA A 37 -9.47 0.54 -13.42
CA ALA A 37 -8.15 -0.03 -13.70
C ALA A 37 -7.98 -1.43 -13.08
N MET A 38 -8.46 -1.65 -11.85
CA MET A 38 -8.46 -2.98 -11.23
C MET A 38 -9.22 -4.00 -12.08
N ARG A 39 -10.45 -3.68 -12.50
CA ARG A 39 -11.28 -4.56 -13.34
C ARG A 39 -10.65 -4.85 -14.68
N THR A 40 -10.13 -3.83 -15.36
CA THR A 40 -9.54 -4.01 -16.69
C THR A 40 -8.27 -4.83 -16.63
N CYS A 41 -7.36 -4.54 -15.67
CA CYS A 41 -6.15 -5.32 -15.51
C CYS A 41 -6.45 -6.80 -15.21
N TRP A 42 -7.45 -7.06 -14.36
CA TRP A 42 -7.93 -8.41 -14.11
C TRP A 42 -8.48 -9.07 -15.39
N LYS A 43 -9.39 -8.39 -16.09
CA LYS A 43 -10.02 -8.91 -17.32
C LYS A 43 -8.98 -9.25 -18.40
N GLU A 44 -7.98 -8.40 -18.58
CA GLU A 44 -7.02 -8.51 -19.68
C GLU A 44 -5.80 -9.39 -19.35
N ASN A 45 -5.38 -9.43 -18.08
CA ASN A 45 -4.10 -10.04 -17.69
C ASN A 45 -4.24 -11.10 -16.60
N GLN A 46 -5.42 -11.26 -16.01
CA GLN A 46 -5.65 -12.07 -14.81
C GLN A 46 -4.71 -11.69 -13.66
N TYR A 47 -4.30 -10.41 -13.62
CA TYR A 47 -3.44 -9.86 -12.59
C TYR A 47 -4.26 -8.95 -11.67
N LEU A 48 -4.25 -9.27 -10.38
CA LEU A 48 -5.04 -8.58 -9.38
C LEU A 48 -4.25 -7.40 -8.79
N LEU A 49 -4.70 -6.19 -9.09
CA LEU A 49 -4.11 -4.97 -8.54
C LEU A 49 -4.65 -4.64 -7.15
N CYS A 50 -3.78 -4.15 -6.27
CA CYS A 50 -4.23 -3.38 -5.11
C CYS A 50 -4.63 -1.96 -5.56
N PRO A 51 -5.44 -1.23 -4.76
CA PRO A 51 -5.90 0.11 -5.15
C PRO A 51 -4.74 1.09 -5.43
N HIS A 52 -3.64 1.01 -4.68
CA HIS A 52 -2.48 1.89 -4.88
C HIS A 52 -1.77 1.66 -6.22
N THR A 53 -1.58 0.39 -6.61
CA THR A 53 -1.01 0.06 -7.92
C THR A 53 -1.96 0.43 -9.05
N ALA A 54 -3.27 0.27 -8.82
CA ALA A 54 -4.30 0.62 -9.80
C ALA A 54 -4.33 2.12 -10.14
N VAL A 55 -3.99 3.01 -9.20
CA VAL A 55 -3.80 4.45 -9.49
C VAL A 55 -2.72 4.66 -10.57
N ALA A 56 -1.57 4.01 -10.45
CA ALA A 56 -0.51 4.11 -11.46
C ALA A 56 -0.90 3.43 -12.78
N ALA A 57 -1.55 2.26 -12.71
CA ALA A 57 -2.01 1.53 -13.88
C ALA A 57 -3.07 2.31 -14.67
N PHE A 58 -4.00 2.99 -14.00
CA PHE A 58 -5.01 3.81 -14.66
C PHE A 58 -4.36 4.89 -15.54
N TYR A 59 -3.38 5.62 -14.99
CA TYR A 59 -2.62 6.59 -15.76
C TYR A 59 -1.96 5.95 -16.98
N HIS A 60 -1.34 4.77 -16.83
CA HIS A 60 -0.75 4.07 -17.96
C HIS A 60 -1.77 3.74 -19.05
N MET A 61 -2.96 3.26 -18.66
CA MET A 61 -4.03 2.82 -19.58
C MET A 61 -4.76 3.97 -20.26
N ALA A 62 -4.91 5.11 -19.59
CA ALA A 62 -5.58 6.30 -20.12
C ALA A 62 -4.74 7.03 -21.18
N GLN A 63 -3.43 6.77 -21.21
CA GLN A 63 -2.52 7.41 -22.16
C GLN A 63 -2.51 6.66 -23.49
N GLU A 64 -2.70 7.38 -24.58
CA GLU A 64 -2.61 6.82 -25.93
C GLU A 64 -1.30 6.04 -26.15
N SER A 65 -1.37 4.97 -26.92
CA SER A 65 -0.25 4.06 -27.25
C SER A 65 0.84 4.71 -28.12
N THR A 66 0.80 6.03 -28.29
CA THR A 66 1.63 6.82 -29.21
C THR A 66 3.09 7.00 -28.74
N SER A 67 3.41 6.61 -27.51
CA SER A 67 4.78 6.63 -26.99
C SER A 67 5.40 5.24 -27.04
N SER A 68 6.49 5.09 -27.79
CA SER A 68 7.31 3.85 -27.85
C SER A 68 8.12 3.57 -26.58
N SER A 69 8.00 4.40 -25.54
CA SER A 69 8.79 4.28 -24.32
C SER A 69 8.19 3.26 -23.35
N LEU A 70 9.03 2.36 -22.85
CA LEU A 70 8.66 1.43 -21.79
C LEU A 70 8.26 2.20 -20.52
N ARG A 71 7.10 1.86 -19.96
CA ARG A 71 6.61 2.43 -18.69
C ARG A 71 6.61 1.33 -17.64
N VAL A 72 7.05 1.67 -16.43
CA VAL A 72 7.06 0.75 -15.29
C VAL A 72 6.15 1.30 -14.20
N CYS A 73 5.20 0.50 -13.74
CA CYS A 73 4.36 0.80 -12.58
C CYS A 73 4.91 0.05 -11.36
N VAL A 74 5.15 0.75 -10.25
CA VAL A 74 5.59 0.12 -9.00
C VAL A 74 4.38 -0.46 -8.28
N ALA A 75 4.35 -1.78 -8.12
CA ALA A 75 3.34 -2.45 -7.30
C ALA A 75 3.68 -2.29 -5.80
N THR A 76 3.11 -1.29 -5.16
CA THR A 76 3.50 -0.88 -3.79
C THR A 76 2.97 -1.81 -2.70
N ALA A 77 1.94 -2.60 -2.99
CA ALA A 77 1.37 -3.56 -2.06
C ALA A 77 0.65 -4.70 -2.78
N ALA A 78 0.51 -5.84 -2.10
CA ALA A 78 -0.34 -6.94 -2.53
C ALA A 78 -1.84 -6.60 -2.35
N ALA A 79 -2.68 -7.05 -3.27
CA ALA A 79 -4.13 -6.82 -3.22
C ALA A 79 -4.81 -7.46 -2.00
N ALA A 80 -4.28 -8.58 -1.49
CA ALA A 80 -4.79 -9.25 -0.30
C ALA A 80 -4.78 -8.39 0.97
N LYS A 81 -4.01 -7.28 0.99
CA LYS A 81 -4.04 -6.30 2.08
C LYS A 81 -5.26 -5.38 2.04
N PHE A 82 -6.05 -5.40 0.97
CA PHE A 82 -7.17 -4.50 0.72
C PHE A 82 -8.40 -5.26 0.21
N PRO A 83 -8.90 -6.27 0.95
CA PRO A 83 -10.01 -7.11 0.52
C PRO A 83 -11.28 -6.30 0.21
N GLU A 84 -11.55 -5.22 0.95
CA GLU A 84 -12.73 -4.37 0.75
C GLU A 84 -12.66 -3.60 -0.58
N ALA A 85 -11.47 -3.18 -1.00
CA ALA A 85 -11.29 -2.50 -2.29
C ALA A 85 -11.47 -3.48 -3.45
N VAL A 86 -11.00 -4.72 -3.27
CA VAL A 86 -11.16 -5.81 -4.24
C VAL A 86 -12.64 -6.15 -4.42
N GLU A 87 -13.38 -6.29 -3.31
CA GLU A 87 -14.83 -6.51 -3.32
C GLU A 87 -15.58 -5.35 -3.99
N LYS A 88 -15.28 -4.09 -3.62
CA LYS A 88 -15.89 -2.89 -4.25
C LYS A 88 -15.61 -2.79 -5.74
N ALA A 89 -14.47 -3.29 -6.21
CA ALA A 89 -14.16 -3.38 -7.63
C ALA A 89 -14.99 -4.46 -8.35
N GLY A 90 -15.73 -5.30 -7.63
CA GLY A 90 -16.49 -6.44 -8.15
C GLY A 90 -15.63 -7.67 -8.41
N LEU A 91 -14.49 -7.77 -7.73
CA LEU A 91 -13.53 -8.87 -7.86
C LEU A 91 -13.56 -9.71 -6.58
N LEU A 92 -13.58 -11.04 -6.70
CA LEU A 92 -13.60 -11.96 -5.55
C LEU A 92 -12.57 -13.08 -5.71
N PRO A 93 -11.27 -12.76 -5.72
CA PRO A 93 -10.21 -13.75 -5.73
C PRO A 93 -10.14 -14.43 -4.36
N GLN A 94 -9.96 -15.76 -4.37
CA GLN A 94 -9.79 -16.51 -3.14
C GLN A 94 -8.42 -16.22 -2.52
N PRO A 95 -8.32 -15.91 -1.21
CA PRO A 95 -7.04 -15.78 -0.55
C PRO A 95 -6.31 -17.13 -0.54
N THR A 96 -4.98 -17.09 -0.50
CA THR A 96 -4.18 -18.32 -0.44
C THR A 96 -4.34 -18.99 0.94
N PRO A 97 -4.15 -20.32 1.04
CA PRO A 97 -4.23 -21.02 2.33
C PRO A 97 -3.30 -20.45 3.40
N GLU A 98 -2.12 -19.96 2.99
CA GLU A 98 -1.14 -19.37 3.91
C GLU A 98 -1.66 -18.05 4.50
N LEU A 99 -2.36 -17.23 3.70
CA LEU A 99 -2.98 -16.00 4.17
C LEU A 99 -4.17 -16.30 5.10
N GLN A 100 -4.99 -17.29 4.75
CA GLN A 100 -6.12 -17.72 5.59
C GLN A 100 -5.64 -18.27 6.94
N ALA A 101 -4.50 -18.96 6.98
CA ALA A 101 -3.94 -19.49 8.21
C ALA A 101 -3.62 -18.39 9.24
N LEU A 102 -3.21 -17.20 8.78
CA LEU A 102 -2.85 -16.06 9.64
C LEU A 102 -4.01 -15.61 10.53
N ASP A 103 -5.27 -15.73 10.06
CA ASP A 103 -6.45 -15.29 10.80
C ASP A 103 -6.65 -16.05 12.12
N SER A 104 -6.10 -17.26 12.22
CA SER A 104 -6.19 -18.13 13.40
C SER A 104 -4.97 -18.07 14.32
N MET A 105 -3.90 -17.36 13.91
CA MET A 105 -2.65 -17.33 14.67
C MET A 105 -2.77 -16.42 15.90
N PRO A 106 -2.16 -16.79 17.05
CA PRO A 106 -2.15 -15.94 18.23
C PRO A 106 -1.42 -14.62 17.91
N THR A 107 -2.06 -13.50 18.23
CA THR A 107 -1.47 -12.17 18.11
C THR A 107 -0.70 -11.82 19.38
N ARG A 108 0.44 -11.15 19.21
CA ARG A 108 1.25 -10.65 20.33
C ARG A 108 1.39 -9.14 20.20
N TYR A 109 0.75 -8.41 21.11
CA TYR A 109 0.77 -6.96 21.18
C TYR A 109 0.74 -6.49 22.63
N GLN A 110 1.08 -5.23 22.85
CA GLN A 110 0.94 -4.55 24.13
C GLN A 110 0.08 -3.32 23.90
N ASP A 111 -1.01 -3.20 24.66
CA ASP A 111 -1.83 -2.00 24.61
C ASP A 111 -1.07 -0.80 25.18
N MET A 112 -1.16 0.32 24.47
CA MET A 112 -0.58 1.59 24.88
C MET A 112 -1.64 2.70 24.85
N LYS A 113 -1.63 3.55 25.87
CA LYS A 113 -2.38 4.81 25.87
C LYS A 113 -1.68 5.82 24.97
N GLN A 114 -2.48 6.66 24.32
CA GLN A 114 -1.98 7.78 23.53
C GLN A 114 -1.06 8.68 24.38
N GLY A 115 0.17 8.91 23.90
CA GLY A 115 1.18 9.71 24.61
C GLY A 115 2.05 8.95 25.61
N GLN A 116 1.91 7.63 25.74
CA GLN A 116 2.86 6.82 26.50
C GLN A 116 4.14 6.58 25.70
N ASP A 117 5.29 6.80 26.34
CA ASP A 117 6.60 6.49 25.78
C ASP A 117 6.87 4.98 25.81
N SER A 118 7.24 4.42 24.66
CA SER A 118 7.50 2.98 24.47
C SER A 118 8.75 2.45 25.21
N GLY A 119 9.51 3.31 25.89
CA GLY A 119 10.78 2.97 26.54
C GLY A 119 10.69 2.31 27.92
N HIS A 120 9.51 2.19 28.51
CA HIS A 120 9.32 1.68 29.89
C HIS A 120 8.46 0.41 29.97
N ALA A 121 8.34 -0.35 28.88
CA ALA A 121 7.76 -1.69 28.95
C ALA A 121 8.72 -2.61 29.73
N GLN A 122 8.60 -2.62 31.07
CA GLN A 122 9.15 -3.69 31.87
C GLN A 122 8.47 -4.98 31.43
N ASP A 123 9.29 -5.91 30.95
CA ASP A 123 8.94 -7.27 30.59
C ASP A 123 8.36 -7.98 31.83
N GLN A 124 7.06 -7.84 32.05
CA GLN A 124 6.31 -8.62 33.04
C GLN A 124 5.53 -9.69 32.31
N ASN A 125 6.24 -10.62 31.68
CA ASN A 125 5.68 -11.96 31.45
C ASN A 125 6.78 -13.03 31.40
N THR A 126 7.53 -13.17 32.50
CA THR A 126 8.33 -14.36 32.78
C THR A 126 7.48 -15.40 33.51
N ASN A 127 6.58 -16.10 32.80
CA ASN A 127 6.26 -17.52 33.06
C ASN A 127 5.20 -18.09 32.10
N SER A 128 5.66 -18.71 31.01
CA SER A 128 5.34 -20.13 30.78
C SER A 128 6.39 -20.68 29.82
N ALA A 129 7.31 -21.46 30.37
CA ALA A 129 8.22 -22.27 29.60
C ALA A 129 7.41 -23.20 28.67
N LEU A 130 7.48 -22.96 27.37
CA LEU A 130 7.40 -24.02 26.38
C LEU A 130 8.82 -24.23 25.87
N GLN A 131 9.52 -25.07 26.60
CA GLN A 131 10.75 -25.71 26.17
C GLN A 131 10.38 -26.59 24.97
N VAL A 132 10.75 -26.14 23.76
CA VAL A 132 10.74 -27.02 22.59
C VAL A 132 12.06 -27.77 22.64
N ASP A 133 12.00 -28.99 23.16
CA ASP A 133 13.11 -29.94 23.12
C ASP A 133 13.43 -30.25 21.66
N ILE A 134 14.58 -29.74 21.19
CA ILE A 134 15.22 -30.21 19.95
C ILE A 134 16.09 -31.40 20.34
N GLU A 135 15.46 -32.54 20.56
CA GLU A 135 16.11 -33.83 20.44
C GLU A 135 15.26 -34.71 19.53
N HIS A 136 15.74 -34.85 18.30
CA HIS A 136 15.69 -36.00 17.39
C HIS A 136 15.51 -35.53 15.94
N LEU A 137 16.58 -35.77 15.18
CA LEU A 137 16.70 -35.95 13.72
C LEU A 137 15.40 -35.97 12.90
#